data_AF-A0A518B8H7-F1
#
_entry.id   AF-A0A518B8H7-F1
#
_cell.length_a   1.000
_cell.length_b   1.000
_cell.length_c   1.000
_cell.angle_alpha   90.00
_cell.angle_beta   90.00
_cell.angle_gamma   90.00
#
_symmetry.space_group_name_H-M   'P 1'
#
loop_
_entity.id
_entity.type
_entity.pdbx_description
1 polymer ?
#
loop_
_entity_poly.entity_id
_entity_poly.type
_entity_poly.pdbx_seq_one_letter_code
_entity_poly.pdbx_strand_id
1 'polypeptide(L)'
;MRRLPKAGFTLAVSAVAVAAMFVAVPEQVQARPNYLKQFKAMYGEKYTDKLTCAVCHPGKNKKEKNAYGMAVGKALGAKKVKDVGEIDGAMKKAGGEEAPSGGTYGERIEKGEMPAG
;
A
#
# COMPACT_ATOMS: atom_id res chain seq x y z
N MET A 1 16.24 -63.03 -38.32
CA MET A 1 16.20 -62.23 -37.07
C MET A 1 15.61 -60.85 -37.40
N ARG A 2 14.76 -60.34 -36.49
CA ARG A 2 13.67 -59.36 -36.69
C ARG A 2 14.13 -58.00 -37.27
N ARG A 3 13.38 -57.47 -38.25
CA ARG A 3 13.41 -56.04 -38.62
C ARG A 3 12.04 -55.42 -38.31
N LEU A 4 12.02 -54.46 -37.37
CA LEU A 4 10.82 -53.71 -36.97
C LEU A 4 10.39 -52.71 -38.07
N PRO A 5 9.07 -52.45 -38.24
CA PRO A 5 8.57 -51.32 -39.03
C PRO A 5 8.62 -50.02 -38.22
N LYS A 6 9.12 -48.94 -38.82
CA LYS A 6 9.07 -47.58 -38.27
C LYS A 6 7.68 -47.00 -38.52
N ALA A 7 6.83 -47.06 -37.49
CA ALA A 7 5.53 -46.41 -37.46
C ALA A 7 5.68 -44.89 -37.31
N GLY A 8 4.69 -44.18 -37.86
CA GLY A 8 4.65 -42.74 -38.07
C GLY A 8 4.95 -41.90 -36.83
N PHE A 9 5.82 -40.93 -37.02
CA PHE A 9 5.99 -39.78 -36.13
C PHE A 9 5.40 -38.55 -36.83
N THR A 10 4.09 -38.53 -36.95
CA THR A 10 3.31 -37.34 -37.33
C THR A 10 2.10 -37.30 -36.40
N LEU A 11 1.81 -36.11 -35.86
CA LEU A 11 0.75 -35.77 -34.90
C LEU A 11 1.04 -36.04 -33.41
N ALA A 12 1.59 -35.03 -32.72
CA ALA A 12 1.23 -34.69 -31.33
C ALA A 12 1.96 -33.42 -30.83
N VAL A 13 1.76 -32.27 -31.48
CA VAL A 13 2.17 -30.96 -30.92
C VAL A 13 1.07 -29.94 -31.17
N SER A 14 -0.09 -30.13 -30.54
CA SER A 14 -1.20 -29.15 -30.65
C SER A 14 -2.21 -29.22 -29.49
N ALA A 15 -1.79 -29.65 -28.29
CA ALA A 15 -2.70 -29.73 -27.12
C ALA A 15 -2.11 -29.22 -25.78
N VAL A 16 -0.99 -28.48 -25.79
CA VAL A 16 -0.38 -27.91 -24.57
C VAL A 16 -0.18 -26.40 -24.76
N ALA A 17 -1.26 -25.64 -24.97
CA ALA A 17 -1.20 -24.18 -25.05
C ALA A 17 -2.31 -23.43 -24.29
N VAL A 18 -3.24 -24.13 -23.64
CA VAL A 18 -4.42 -23.48 -23.01
C VAL A 18 -4.35 -23.48 -21.46
N ALA A 19 -3.43 -24.20 -20.83
CA ALA A 19 -3.41 -24.35 -19.36
C ALA A 19 -2.54 -23.33 -18.59
N ALA A 20 -1.85 -22.39 -19.26
CA ALA A 20 -0.84 -21.54 -18.62
C ALA A 20 -1.24 -20.07 -18.40
N MET A 21 -2.51 -19.68 -18.58
CA MET A 21 -2.94 -18.27 -18.51
C MET A 21 -3.50 -17.81 -17.14
N PHE A 22 -3.34 -18.57 -16.05
CA PHE A 22 -3.95 -18.25 -14.75
C PHE A 22 -2.99 -17.76 -13.65
N VAL A 23 -1.85 -17.13 -13.99
CA VAL A 23 -0.90 -16.68 -12.95
C VAL A 23 -0.49 -15.22 -13.12
N ALA A 24 -1.41 -14.31 -12.80
CA ALA A 24 -1.12 -12.99 -12.22
C ALA A 24 -2.42 -12.18 -12.08
N VAL A 25 -3.25 -12.46 -11.08
CA VAL A 25 -4.27 -11.49 -10.67
C VAL A 25 -3.54 -10.39 -9.88
N PRO A 26 -3.48 -9.13 -10.36
CA PRO A 26 -2.87 -8.06 -9.59
C PRO A 26 -3.69 -7.87 -8.31
N GLU A 27 -3.03 -7.94 -7.17
CA GLU A 27 -3.64 -7.72 -5.86
C GLU A 27 -4.28 -6.32 -5.83
N GLN A 28 -5.61 -6.26 -5.88
CA GLN A 28 -6.32 -4.98 -5.92
C GLN A 28 -6.16 -4.27 -4.58
N VAL A 29 -5.46 -3.13 -4.58
CA VAL A 29 -5.25 -2.30 -3.40
C VAL A 29 -6.56 -1.59 -3.04
N GLN A 30 -7.33 -2.22 -2.15
CA GLN A 30 -8.52 -1.63 -1.59
C GLN A 30 -8.18 -0.33 -0.83
N ALA A 31 -9.03 0.69 -0.98
CA ALA A 31 -8.96 1.86 -0.12
C ALA A 31 -9.11 1.41 1.34
N ARG A 32 -8.34 2.03 2.26
CA ARG A 32 -8.37 1.69 3.69
C ARG A 32 -9.15 2.78 4.45
N PRO A 33 -10.49 2.75 4.43
CA PRO A 33 -11.32 3.82 4.99
C PRO A 33 -11.05 4.03 6.48
N ASN A 34 -10.69 2.98 7.22
CA ASN A 34 -10.37 3.07 8.65
C ASN A 34 -9.20 4.02 8.92
N TYR A 35 -8.18 4.06 8.06
CA TYR A 35 -7.02 4.94 8.26
C TYR A 35 -7.43 6.40 8.10
N LEU A 36 -8.18 6.72 7.04
CA LEU A 36 -8.68 8.07 6.83
C LEU A 36 -9.63 8.49 7.94
N LYS A 37 -10.50 7.58 8.39
CA LYS A 37 -11.41 7.83 9.51
C LYS A 37 -10.64 8.18 10.79
N GLN A 38 -9.62 7.41 11.13
CA GLN A 38 -8.80 7.69 12.32
C GLN A 38 -7.96 8.96 12.18
N PHE A 39 -7.40 9.20 11.00
CA PHE A 39 -6.70 10.45 10.74
C PHE A 39 -7.61 11.66 10.96
N LYS A 40 -8.85 11.61 10.45
CA LYS A 40 -9.86 12.64 10.68
C LYS A 40 -10.35 12.68 12.13
N ALA A 41 -10.35 11.58 12.86
CA ALA A 41 -10.69 11.61 14.29
C ALA A 41 -9.60 12.32 15.11
N MET A 42 -8.33 12.13 14.76
CA MET A 42 -7.20 12.78 15.45
C MET A 42 -7.01 14.24 15.05
N TYR A 43 -7.20 14.56 13.76
CA TYR A 43 -6.81 15.86 13.21
C TYR A 43 -7.98 16.60 12.52
N GLY A 44 -9.23 16.16 12.73
CA GLY A 44 -10.40 16.52 11.90
C GLY A 44 -10.70 18.00 11.76
N GLU A 45 -10.52 18.79 12.81
CA GLU A 45 -10.70 20.25 12.73
C GLU A 45 -9.61 20.94 11.90
N LYS A 46 -8.47 20.27 11.75
CA LYS A 46 -7.27 20.76 11.07
C LYS A 46 -7.05 20.09 9.72
N TYR A 47 -7.87 19.10 9.38
CA TYR A 47 -7.96 18.49 8.05
C TYR A 47 -8.57 19.52 7.08
N THR A 48 -7.72 20.41 6.58
CA THR A 48 -8.08 21.41 5.58
C THR A 48 -8.02 20.81 4.17
N ASP A 49 -8.47 21.57 3.17
CA ASP A 49 -8.29 21.20 1.75
C ASP A 49 -6.82 20.99 1.35
N LYS A 50 -5.86 21.53 2.12
CA LYS A 50 -4.43 21.33 1.93
C LYS A 50 -3.98 19.94 2.39
N LEU A 51 -4.62 19.39 3.42
CA LEU A 51 -4.38 18.04 3.92
C LEU A 51 -5.35 17.07 3.23
N THR A 52 -4.92 16.51 2.10
CA THR A 52 -5.72 15.54 1.33
C THR A 52 -5.30 14.10 1.63
N CYS A 53 -5.76 13.13 0.82
CA CYS A 53 -5.20 11.77 0.79
C CYS A 53 -3.68 11.75 0.60
N ALA A 54 -3.08 12.87 0.14
CA ALA A 54 -1.65 13.01 -0.04
C ALA A 54 -0.84 12.96 1.27
N VAL A 55 -1.51 13.06 2.43
CA VAL A 55 -0.87 13.07 3.76
C VAL A 55 0.00 11.84 4.02
N CYS A 56 -0.34 10.69 3.44
CA CYS A 56 0.43 9.44 3.60
C CYS A 56 1.12 8.96 2.30
N HIS A 57 0.63 9.37 1.13
CA HIS A 57 1.17 8.94 -0.17
C HIS A 57 1.11 10.07 -1.19
N PRO A 58 2.20 10.40 -1.92
CA PRO A 58 2.12 11.43 -2.94
C PRO A 58 1.16 11.01 -4.07
N GLY A 59 0.30 11.93 -4.49
CA GLY A 59 -0.60 11.73 -5.62
C GLY A 59 -1.54 10.52 -5.49
N LYS A 60 -1.77 9.83 -6.61
CA LYS A 60 -2.76 8.73 -6.71
C LYS A 60 -2.16 7.35 -6.40
N ASN A 61 -0.83 7.21 -6.35
CA ASN A 61 -0.19 5.92 -6.16
C ASN A 61 -0.11 5.55 -4.66
N LYS A 62 -1.07 4.75 -4.20
CA LYS A 62 -1.16 4.28 -2.80
C LYS A 62 0.02 3.40 -2.35
N LYS A 63 0.87 2.93 -3.28
CA LYS A 63 2.07 2.12 -2.96
C LYS A 63 3.25 3.00 -2.56
N GLU A 64 3.34 4.18 -3.13
CA GLU A 64 4.35 5.17 -2.79
C GLU A 64 3.93 5.84 -1.50
N LYS A 65 4.75 5.74 -0.46
CA LYS A 65 4.48 6.40 0.81
C LYS A 65 5.45 7.56 0.95
N ASN A 66 4.96 8.69 1.44
CA ASN A 66 5.84 9.76 1.87
C ASN A 66 6.48 9.39 3.23
N ALA A 67 7.36 10.24 3.75
CA ALA A 67 8.10 9.95 4.99
C ALA A 67 7.15 9.65 6.19
N TYR A 68 6.07 10.43 6.34
CA TYR A 68 5.06 10.18 7.37
C TYR A 68 4.31 8.84 7.15
N GLY A 69 3.88 8.54 5.93
CA GLY A 69 3.23 7.27 5.61
C GLY A 69 4.15 6.06 5.84
N MET A 70 5.46 6.24 5.64
CA MET A 70 6.48 5.25 6.01
C MET A 70 6.61 5.10 7.53
N ALA A 71 6.65 6.21 8.28
CA ALA A 71 6.68 6.19 9.74
C ALA A 71 5.45 5.47 10.33
N VAL A 72 4.24 5.78 9.86
CA VAL A 72 3.01 5.06 10.25
C VAL A 72 3.13 3.57 9.91
N GLY A 73 3.64 3.24 8.72
CA GLY A 73 3.84 1.85 8.30
C GLY A 73 4.85 1.09 9.17
N LYS A 74 5.93 1.76 9.58
CA LYS A 74 6.96 1.21 10.47
C LYS A 74 6.42 1.01 11.88
N ALA A 75 5.64 1.97 12.39
CA ALA A 75 5.00 1.88 13.69
C ALA A 75 3.97 0.74 13.78
N LEU A 76 3.23 0.48 12.69
CA LEU A 76 2.29 -0.64 12.62
C LEU A 76 2.95 -2.02 12.56
N GLY A 77 4.17 -2.12 12.01
CA GLY A 77 4.88 -3.40 11.85
C GLY A 77 4.27 -4.39 10.84
N ALA A 78 2.99 -4.20 10.46
CA ALA A 78 2.26 -5.08 9.56
C ALA A 78 1.51 -4.32 8.46
N LYS A 79 1.24 -5.01 7.34
CA LYS A 79 0.41 -4.48 6.25
C LYS A 79 -1.06 -4.77 6.55
N LYS A 80 -1.95 -3.86 6.13
CA LYS A 80 -3.42 -4.03 6.19
C LYS A 80 -3.98 -4.22 7.61
N VAL A 81 -3.33 -3.63 8.62
CA VAL A 81 -3.88 -3.55 9.97
C VAL A 81 -5.27 -2.91 9.92
N LYS A 82 -6.25 -3.54 10.59
CA LYS A 82 -7.63 -3.06 10.68
C LYS A 82 -8.00 -2.60 12.08
N ASP A 83 -7.21 -3.00 13.08
CA ASP A 83 -7.43 -2.63 14.47
C ASP A 83 -7.28 -1.12 14.64
N VAL A 84 -8.27 -0.51 15.28
CA VAL A 84 -8.32 0.95 15.43
C VAL A 84 -7.28 1.44 16.42
N GLY A 85 -7.08 0.72 17.53
CA GLY A 85 -6.11 1.10 18.55
C GLY A 85 -4.68 1.04 18.03
N GLU A 86 -4.35 0.03 17.23
CA GLU A 86 -3.05 -0.07 16.55
C GLU A 86 -2.85 1.06 15.54
N ILE A 87 -3.87 1.41 14.76
CA ILE A 87 -3.82 2.52 13.80
C ILE A 87 -3.60 3.85 14.53
N ASP A 88 -4.35 4.11 15.60
CA ASP A 88 -4.21 5.33 16.39
C ASP A 88 -2.84 5.42 17.06
N GLY A 89 -2.38 4.34 17.66
CA GLY A 89 -1.05 4.26 18.27
C GLY A 89 0.06 4.52 17.26
N ALA A 90 -0.05 3.95 16.06
CA ALA A 90 0.91 4.17 15.00
C ALA A 90 0.90 5.59 14.45
N MET A 91 -0.28 6.21 14.30
CA MET A 91 -0.38 7.61 13.85
C MET A 91 0.12 8.60 14.91
N LYS A 92 -0.13 8.34 16.20
CA LYS A 92 0.43 9.16 17.29
C LYS A 92 1.95 9.03 17.35
N LYS A 93 2.46 7.80 17.25
CA LYS A 93 3.90 7.55 17.23
C LYS A 93 4.57 8.25 16.06
N ALA A 94 4.03 8.08 14.85
CA ALA A 94 4.52 8.77 13.67
C ALA A 94 4.36 10.29 13.80
N GLY A 95 3.28 10.78 14.40
CA GLY A 95 3.07 12.21 14.66
C GLY A 95 4.16 12.83 15.52
N GLY A 96 4.75 12.08 16.46
CA GLY A 96 5.85 12.54 17.29
C GLY A 96 7.24 12.43 16.65
N GLU A 97 7.37 11.86 15.45
CA GLU A 97 8.66 11.80 14.74
C GLU A 97 8.98 13.15 14.07
N GLU A 98 10.28 13.47 13.98
CA GLU A 98 10.76 14.71 13.36
C GLU A 98 10.44 14.73 11.86
N ALA A 99 9.90 15.86 11.41
CA ALA A 99 9.66 16.13 10.00
C ALA A 99 10.95 16.66 9.34
N PRO A 100 11.21 16.33 8.06
CA PRO A 100 12.37 16.82 7.32
C PRO A 100 12.50 18.35 7.28
N SER A 101 11.38 19.05 7.39
CA SER A 101 11.30 20.52 7.27
C SER A 101 11.26 21.21 8.64
N GLY A 102 11.57 20.49 9.72
CA GLY A 102 11.60 20.99 11.09
C GLY A 102 10.29 20.75 11.85
N GLY A 103 10.40 20.66 13.18
CA GLY A 103 9.32 20.22 14.07
C GLY A 103 8.96 18.75 13.87
N THR A 104 7.86 18.31 14.46
CA THR A 104 7.33 16.96 14.30
C THR A 104 6.29 16.90 13.18
N TYR A 105 6.02 15.69 12.66
CA TYR A 105 4.94 15.50 11.68
C TYR A 105 3.58 15.95 12.21
N GLY A 106 3.29 15.67 13.49
CA GLY A 106 2.07 16.04 14.17
C GLY A 106 1.90 17.55 14.26
N GLU A 107 2.94 18.29 14.65
CA GLU A 107 2.89 19.76 14.71
C GLU A 107 2.58 20.40 13.36
N ARG A 108 3.07 19.82 12.27
CA ARG A 108 2.79 20.30 10.90
C ARG A 108 1.35 20.01 10.49
N ILE A 109 0.87 18.79 10.75
CA ILE A 109 -0.54 18.44 10.52
C ILE A 109 -1.45 19.37 11.33
N GLU A 110 -1.04 19.70 12.56
CA GLU A 110 -1.73 20.64 13.43
C GLU A 110 -1.65 22.11 12.98
N LYS A 111 -0.80 22.44 12.04
CA LYS A 111 -0.77 23.74 11.35
C LYS A 111 -1.55 23.70 10.03
N GLY A 112 -2.15 22.56 9.68
CA GLY A 112 -2.79 22.34 8.38
C GLY A 112 -1.78 22.16 7.24
N GLU A 113 -0.54 21.81 7.56
CA GLU A 113 0.56 21.60 6.62
C GLU A 113 0.79 20.12 6.32
N MET A 114 1.36 19.84 5.15
CA MET A 114 1.73 18.48 4.77
C MET A 114 2.88 17.96 5.64
N PRO A 115 2.75 16.80 6.31
CA PRO A 115 3.75 16.33 7.26
C PRO A 115 5.10 16.06 6.58
N ALA A 116 5.08 15.47 5.39
CA ALA A 116 6.27 15.17 4.60
C ALA A 116 6.51 16.18 3.46
N GLY A 117 5.97 17.40 3.59
CA GLY A 117 6.19 18.49 2.63
C GLY A 117 7.28 19.45 3.05
#